data_AF-A0A379G198-F1
#
_entry.id   AF-A0A379G198-F1
#
_cell.length_a   1.000
_cell.length_b   1.000
_cell.length_c   1.000
_cell.angle_alpha   90.00
_cell.angle_beta   90.00
_cell.angle_gamma   90.00
#
_symmetry.space_group_name_H-M   'P 1'
#
loop_
_entity.id
_entity.type
_entity.pdbx_description
1 polymer ?
#
loop_
_entity_poly.entity_id
_entity_poly.type
_entity_poly.pdbx_seq_one_letter_code
_entity_poly.pdbx_strand_id
1 'polypeptide(L)'
;MGLFDQMLSLVAGDKMQQFQSVIDWVENQGGLSGVVDKFNQEGLGNIAASWIGEGENLPIDASQLTEVFGNLGIEELAQHVGLDPQQTSDLVAKYLPTLVDGATPDGVLPENIDLASIGMNLLKQKLFG
;
A
#
# COMPACT_ATOMS: atom_id res chain seq x y z
N MET A 1 24.87 -3.57 -25.31
CA MET A 1 23.84 -2.93 -24.46
C MET A 1 23.87 -1.45 -24.75
N GLY A 2 22.77 -0.89 -25.23
CA GLY A 2 22.69 0.52 -25.56
C GLY A 2 22.45 1.37 -24.31
N LEU A 3 22.76 2.66 -24.38
CA LEU A 3 22.46 3.63 -23.32
C LEU A 3 20.95 3.68 -22.98
N PHE A 4 20.09 3.27 -23.93
CA PHE A 4 18.65 3.11 -23.72
C PHE A 4 18.31 1.98 -22.74
N ASP A 5 19.00 0.84 -22.81
CA ASP A 5 18.81 -0.27 -21.85
C ASP A 5 19.25 0.12 -20.45
N GLN A 6 20.32 0.90 -20.33
CA GLN A 6 20.80 1.40 -19.03
C GLN A 6 19.78 2.36 -18.41
N MET A 7 19.17 3.25 -19.21
CA MET A 7 18.12 4.15 -18.72
C MET A 7 16.85 3.39 -18.31
N LEU A 8 16.43 2.40 -19.10
CA LEU A 8 15.31 1.53 -18.72
C LEU A 8 15.58 0.76 -17.43
N SER A 9 16.80 0.24 -17.27
CA SER A 9 17.23 -0.46 -16.05
C SER A 9 17.24 0.46 -14.83
N LEU A 10 17.68 1.72 -14.98
CA LEU A 10 17.64 2.70 -13.90
C LEU A 10 16.21 3.03 -13.50
N VAL A 11 15.31 3.27 -14.47
CA VAL A 11 13.89 3.55 -14.18
C VAL A 11 13.19 2.35 -13.54
N ALA A 12 13.49 1.13 -14.00
CA ALA A 12 12.98 -0.08 -13.37
C ALA A 12 13.51 -0.26 -11.95
N GLY A 13 14.79 0.05 -11.73
CA GLY A 13 15.43 0.06 -10.41
C GLY A 13 14.79 1.07 -9.45
N ASP A 14 14.60 2.31 -9.88
CA ASP A 14 13.97 3.36 -9.07
C ASP A 14 12.52 2.98 -8.70
N LYS A 15 11.73 2.49 -9.65
CA LYS A 15 10.35 2.04 -9.38
C LYS A 15 10.32 0.87 -8.39
N MET A 16 11.27 -0.05 -8.51
CA MET A 16 11.41 -1.17 -7.60
C MET A 16 11.80 -0.69 -6.19
N GLN A 17 12.71 0.28 -6.09
CA GLN A 17 13.10 0.88 -4.82
C GLN A 17 11.94 1.65 -4.17
N GLN A 18 11.23 2.47 -4.94
CA GLN A 18 10.03 3.17 -4.46
C GLN A 18 8.98 2.18 -3.95
N PHE A 19 8.73 1.09 -4.68
CA PHE A 19 7.84 0.03 -4.22
C PHE A 19 8.32 -0.56 -2.89
N GLN A 20 9.61 -0.90 -2.75
CA GLN A 20 10.15 -1.42 -1.50
C GLN A 20 10.01 -0.42 -0.35
N SER A 21 10.23 0.88 -0.58
CA SER A 21 10.05 1.90 0.46
C SER A 21 8.60 2.04 0.92
N VAL A 22 7.61 1.80 0.05
CA VAL A 22 6.20 1.71 0.46
C VAL A 22 5.98 0.49 1.36
N ILE A 23 6.56 -0.67 1.02
CA ILE A 23 6.48 -1.86 1.86
C ILE A 23 7.12 -1.60 3.23
N ASP A 24 8.34 -1.07 3.26
CA ASP A 24 9.04 -0.71 4.50
C ASP A 24 8.24 0.26 5.36
N TRP A 25 7.59 1.25 4.73
CA TRP A 25 6.70 2.17 5.45
C TRP A 25 5.51 1.44 6.08
N VAL A 26 4.86 0.51 5.38
CA VAL A 26 3.76 -0.29 5.96
C VAL A 26 4.26 -1.17 7.10
N GLU A 27 5.42 -1.82 6.94
CA GLU A 27 6.05 -2.59 8.01
C GLU A 27 6.35 -1.72 9.24
N ASN A 28 6.83 -0.49 9.04
CA ASN A 28 7.03 0.48 10.12
C ASN A 28 5.72 0.93 10.80
N GLN A 29 4.57 0.81 10.14
CA GLN A 29 3.25 1.01 10.76
C GLN A 29 2.77 -0.21 11.58
N GLY A 30 3.58 -1.26 11.71
CA GLY A 30 3.20 -2.53 12.34
C GLY A 30 2.69 -3.59 11.37
N GLY A 31 3.07 -3.49 10.08
CA GLY A 31 2.57 -4.34 9.01
C GLY A 31 1.09 -4.11 8.70
N LEU A 32 0.48 -5.01 7.91
CA LEU A 32 -0.96 -4.89 7.60
C LEU A 32 -1.85 -4.97 8.85
N SER A 33 -1.48 -5.79 9.83
CA SER A 33 -2.22 -5.87 11.09
C SER A 33 -2.21 -4.52 11.82
N GLY A 34 -1.04 -3.86 11.92
CA GLY A 34 -0.93 -2.53 12.50
C GLY A 34 -1.70 -1.45 11.74
N VAL A 35 -1.72 -1.52 10.40
CA VAL A 35 -2.57 -0.65 9.57
C VAL A 35 -4.04 -0.85 9.93
N VAL A 36 -4.53 -2.09 9.93
CA VAL A 36 -5.93 -2.40 10.25
C VAL A 36 -6.29 -1.98 11.67
N ASP A 37 -5.37 -2.14 12.63
CA ASP A 37 -5.55 -1.67 14.00
C ASP A 37 -5.69 -0.14 14.08
N LYS A 38 -4.92 0.63 13.30
CA LYS A 38 -5.08 2.09 13.23
C LYS A 38 -6.44 2.48 12.66
N PHE A 39 -6.91 1.80 11.62
CA PHE A 39 -8.26 1.97 11.09
C PHE A 39 -9.33 1.71 12.15
N ASN A 40 -9.18 0.65 12.94
CA ASN A 40 -10.09 0.35 14.04
C ASN A 40 -10.08 1.44 15.12
N GLN A 41 -8.90 1.97 15.46
CA GLN A 41 -8.74 3.03 16.47
C GLN A 41 -9.44 4.34 16.07
N GLU A 42 -9.43 4.69 14.79
CA GLU A 42 -10.12 5.89 14.27
C GLU A 42 -11.62 5.64 13.97
N GLY A 43 -12.16 4.48 14.32
CA GLY A 43 -13.57 4.15 14.07
C GLY A 43 -13.90 3.81 12.61
N LEU A 44 -12.87 3.61 11.78
CA LEU A 44 -12.97 3.21 10.37
C LEU A 44 -12.78 1.69 10.17
N GLY A 45 -12.96 0.91 11.24
CA GLY A 45 -12.79 -0.55 11.22
C GLY A 45 -13.71 -1.27 10.22
N ASN A 46 -14.89 -0.72 9.94
CA ASN A 46 -15.80 -1.26 8.91
C ASN A 46 -15.22 -1.15 7.50
N ILE A 47 -14.44 -0.09 7.22
CA ILE A 47 -13.75 0.09 5.95
C ILE A 47 -12.64 -0.95 5.85
N ALA A 48 -11.78 -1.07 6.86
CA ALA A 48 -10.71 -2.07 6.88
C ALA A 48 -11.26 -3.51 6.79
N ALA A 49 -12.34 -3.82 7.51
CA ALA A 49 -12.98 -5.13 7.45
C ALA A 49 -13.55 -5.46 6.06
N SER A 50 -14.03 -4.45 5.31
CA SER A 50 -14.49 -4.65 3.94
C SER A 50 -13.37 -5.11 3.01
N TRP A 51 -12.13 -4.72 3.29
CA TRP A 51 -10.96 -5.12 2.52
C TRP A 51 -10.45 -6.50 2.87
N ILE A 52 -10.71 -6.96 4.11
CA ILE A 52 -10.29 -8.29 4.56
C ILE A 52 -11.27 -9.36 4.06
N GLY A 53 -12.57 -9.04 4.00
CA GLY A 53 -13.62 -9.98 3.62
C GLY A 53 -13.75 -10.17 2.11
N GLU A 54 -14.59 -11.13 1.70
CA GLU A 54 -14.87 -11.46 0.28
C GLU A 54 -15.85 -10.49 -0.42
N GLY A 55 -16.15 -9.34 0.21
CA GLY A 55 -17.12 -8.36 -0.26
C GLY A 55 -16.52 -7.32 -1.21
N GLU A 56 -17.30 -6.29 -1.54
CA GLU A 56 -16.75 -5.12 -2.24
C GLU A 56 -15.87 -4.30 -1.28
N ASN A 57 -14.66 -3.97 -1.73
CA ASN A 57 -13.76 -3.07 -1.02
C ASN A 57 -14.40 -1.67 -0.92
N LEU A 58 -14.68 -1.20 0.29
CA LEU A 58 -15.18 0.16 0.48
C LEU A 58 -14.10 1.18 0.11
N PRO A 59 -14.48 2.27 -0.59
CA PRO A 59 -13.55 3.34 -0.88
C PRO A 59 -13.15 4.08 0.40
N ILE A 60 -11.99 4.73 0.33
CA ILE A 60 -11.48 5.60 1.37
C ILE A 60 -10.94 6.88 0.74
N ASP A 61 -11.16 8.01 1.40
CA ASP A 61 -10.67 9.30 0.95
C ASP A 61 -9.38 9.75 1.64
N ALA A 62 -8.66 10.68 1.01
CA ALA A 62 -7.40 11.22 1.52
C ALA A 62 -7.49 11.82 2.93
N SER A 63 -8.64 12.41 3.29
CA SER A 63 -8.86 12.95 4.64
C SER A 63 -8.90 11.85 5.70
N GLN A 64 -9.57 10.72 5.40
CA GLN A 64 -9.65 9.58 6.30
C GLN A 64 -8.28 8.91 6.48
N LEU A 65 -7.47 8.85 5.42
CA LEU A 65 -6.08 8.41 5.55
C LEU A 65 -5.25 9.30 6.45
N THR A 66 -5.47 10.61 6.37
CA THR A 66 -4.80 11.58 7.25
C THR A 66 -5.26 11.41 8.69
N GLU A 67 -6.52 11.05 8.94
CA GLU A 67 -7.02 10.71 10.29
C GLU A 67 -6.30 9.45 10.83
N VAL A 68 -6.12 8.42 10.01
CA VAL A 68 -5.52 7.14 10.41
C VAL A 68 -4.00 7.19 10.59
N PHE A 69 -3.30 7.83 9.66
CA PHE A 69 -1.83 7.83 9.61
C PHE A 69 -1.21 9.15 10.11
N GLY A 70 -2.01 10.19 10.27
CA GLY A 70 -1.55 11.54 10.57
C GLY A 70 -0.84 12.20 9.39
N ASN A 71 -0.70 13.53 9.44
CA ASN A 71 0.08 14.27 8.45
C ASN A 71 1.52 13.76 8.33
N LEU A 72 2.16 13.47 9.46
CA LEU A 72 3.56 13.02 9.47
C LEU A 72 3.73 11.67 8.74
N GLY A 73 2.84 10.71 8.97
CA GLY A 73 2.93 9.40 8.31
C GLY A 73 2.77 9.50 6.79
N ILE A 74 1.86 10.38 6.34
CA ILE A 74 1.67 10.67 4.91
C ILE A 74 2.87 11.43 4.33
N GLU A 75 3.42 12.41 5.05
CA GLU A 75 4.59 13.18 4.63
C GLU A 75 5.85 12.32 4.50
N GLU A 76 6.06 11.38 5.44
CA GLU A 76 7.15 10.40 5.37
C GLU A 76 7.01 9.54 4.11
N LEU A 77 5.83 8.97 3.89
CA LEU A 77 5.57 8.17 2.70
C LEU A 77 5.78 8.98 1.42
N ALA A 78 5.31 10.23 1.39
CA ALA A 78 5.44 11.13 0.24
C ALA A 78 6.91 11.37 -0.13
N GLN A 79 7.78 11.56 0.88
CA GLN A 79 9.22 11.67 0.67
C GLN A 79 9.83 10.38 0.10
N HIS A 80 9.36 9.21 0.54
CA HIS A 80 9.84 7.92 0.05
C HIS A 80 9.47 7.66 -1.41
N VAL A 81 8.26 8.04 -1.82
CA VAL A 81 7.79 7.84 -3.20
C VAL A 81 8.12 9.00 -4.14
N GLY A 82 8.64 10.11 -3.60
CA GLY A 82 9.00 11.30 -4.37
C GLY A 82 7.79 12.08 -4.89
N LEU A 83 6.68 12.08 -4.15
CA LEU A 83 5.44 12.77 -4.49
C LEU A 83 5.09 13.80 -3.42
N ASP A 84 4.09 14.64 -3.69
CA ASP A 84 3.53 15.50 -2.65
C ASP A 84 2.55 14.73 -1.74
N PRO A 85 2.26 15.23 -0.52
CA PRO A 85 1.38 14.55 0.42
C PRO A 85 -0.03 14.28 -0.10
N GLN A 86 -0.58 15.16 -0.94
CA GLN A 86 -1.93 14.99 -1.50
C GLN A 86 -1.95 13.85 -2.51
N GLN A 87 -1.02 13.87 -3.47
CA GLN A 87 -0.85 12.79 -4.45
C GLN A 87 -0.57 11.44 -3.77
N THR A 88 0.19 11.46 -2.69
CA THR A 88 0.52 10.26 -1.91
C THR A 88 -0.74 9.71 -1.24
N SER A 89 -1.53 10.56 -0.61
CA SER A 89 -2.81 10.16 -0.01
C SER A 89 -3.76 9.58 -1.05
N ASP A 90 -3.87 10.19 -2.23
CA ASP A 90 -4.73 9.68 -3.32
C ASP A 90 -4.26 8.30 -3.81
N LEU A 91 -2.95 8.07 -3.90
CA LEU A 91 -2.40 6.76 -4.25
C LEU A 91 -2.66 5.72 -3.17
N VAL A 92 -2.41 6.04 -1.91
CA VAL A 92 -2.71 5.12 -0.80
C VAL A 92 -4.19 4.77 -0.78
N ALA A 93 -5.07 5.76 -0.97
CA ALA A 93 -6.52 5.55 -1.00
C ALA A 93 -6.94 4.57 -2.10
N LYS A 94 -6.27 4.66 -3.26
CA LYS A 94 -6.55 3.82 -4.40
C LYS A 94 -6.01 2.39 -4.26
N TYR A 95 -4.85 2.21 -3.63
CA TYR A 95 -4.12 0.93 -3.67
C TYR A 95 -4.14 0.15 -2.36
N LEU A 96 -4.28 0.82 -1.21
CA LEU A 96 -4.32 0.16 0.10
C LEU A 96 -5.48 -0.85 0.20
N PRO A 97 -6.72 -0.56 -0.24
CA PRO A 97 -7.80 -1.53 -0.21
C PRO A 97 -7.46 -2.83 -0.96
N THR A 98 -6.92 -2.69 -2.18
CA THR A 98 -6.53 -3.83 -3.01
C THR A 98 -5.34 -4.60 -2.45
N LEU A 99 -4.43 -3.92 -1.75
CA LEU A 99 -3.29 -4.58 -1.12
C LEU A 99 -3.72 -5.45 0.06
N VAL A 100 -4.62 -4.94 0.90
CA VAL A 100 -5.18 -5.70 2.04
C VAL A 100 -5.96 -6.91 1.52
N ASP A 101 -6.87 -6.69 0.58
CA ASP A 101 -7.66 -7.75 -0.08
C ASP A 101 -6.78 -8.84 -0.71
N GLY A 102 -5.76 -8.45 -1.47
CA GLY A 102 -4.79 -9.39 -2.04
C GLY A 102 -3.94 -10.13 -1.01
N ALA A 103 -3.83 -9.62 0.22
CA ALA A 103 -3.14 -10.26 1.34
C ALA A 103 -4.05 -11.17 2.18
N THR A 104 -5.38 -11.09 2.00
CA THR A 104 -6.38 -11.82 2.77
C THR A 104 -7.29 -12.69 1.89
N PRO A 105 -6.74 -13.61 1.07
CA PRO A 105 -7.53 -14.42 0.13
C PRO A 105 -8.55 -15.34 0.81
N ASP A 106 -8.34 -15.67 2.08
CA ASP A 106 -9.22 -16.54 2.88
C ASP A 106 -10.20 -15.74 3.77
N GLY A 107 -10.35 -14.43 3.55
CA GLY A 107 -11.21 -13.59 4.37
C GLY A 107 -10.63 -13.24 5.74
N VAL A 108 -9.33 -13.52 5.96
CA VAL A 108 -8.62 -13.34 7.23
C VAL A 108 -7.20 -12.82 6.99
N LEU A 109 -6.68 -12.03 7.95
CA LEU A 109 -5.28 -11.60 7.97
C LEU A 109 -4.37 -12.75 8.43
N PRO A 110 -3.40 -13.18 7.62
CA PRO A 110 -2.39 -14.14 8.05
C PRO A 110 -1.51 -13.59 9.17
N GLU A 111 -0.96 -14.46 10.03
CA GLU A 111 -0.02 -14.04 11.08
C GLU A 111 1.35 -13.60 10.53
N ASN A 112 1.79 -14.19 9.40
CA ASN A 112 3.08 -13.91 8.77
C ASN A 112 2.85 -13.47 7.31
N ILE A 113 2.51 -12.20 7.13
CA ILE A 113 2.25 -11.61 5.82
C ILE A 113 3.58 -11.18 5.20
N ASP A 114 3.90 -11.70 4.03
CA ASP A 114 4.99 -11.17 3.18
C ASP A 114 4.41 -10.18 2.17
N LEU A 115 4.33 -8.92 2.60
CA LEU A 115 3.79 -7.82 1.81
C LEU A 115 4.56 -7.58 0.50
N ALA A 116 5.87 -7.76 0.51
CA ALA A 116 6.71 -7.58 -0.68
C ALA A 116 6.33 -8.59 -1.77
N SER A 117 6.17 -9.86 -1.38
CA SER A 117 5.75 -10.92 -2.30
C SER A 117 4.33 -10.72 -2.83
N ILE A 118 3.38 -10.32 -1.97
CA ILE A 118 1.99 -10.05 -2.36
C ILE A 118 1.93 -8.89 -3.34
N GLY A 119 2.54 -7.75 -3.02
CA GLY A 119 2.53 -6.60 -3.92
C GLY A 119 3.22 -6.88 -5.26
N MET A 120 4.28 -7.71 -5.26
CA MET A 120 4.92 -8.17 -6.49
C MET A 120 4.00 -9.07 -7.32
N ASN A 121 3.22 -9.95 -6.69
CA ASN A 121 2.25 -10.79 -7.38
C ASN A 121 1.10 -9.97 -7.97
N LEU A 122 0.60 -8.97 -7.25
CA LEU A 122 -0.41 -8.03 -7.75
C LEU A 122 0.12 -7.23 -8.95
N LEU A 123 1.37 -6.75 -8.88
CA LEU A 123 2.02 -6.05 -10.00
C LEU A 123 2.12 -6.96 -11.22
N LYS A 124 2.56 -8.22 -11.04
CA LYS A 124 2.62 -9.21 -12.12
C LYS A 124 1.22 -9.47 -12.70
N GLN A 125 0.21 -9.66 -11.87
CA GLN A 125 -1.16 -9.90 -12.33
C GLN A 125 -1.69 -8.73 -13.16
N LYS A 126 -1.38 -7.47 -12.79
CA LYS A 126 -1.77 -6.30 -13.60
C LYS A 126 -0.99 -6.15 -14.90
N LEU A 127 0.26 -6.62 -14.95
CA LEU A 127 1.11 -6.51 -16.14
C LEU A 127 0.89 -7.65 -17.15
N PHE A 128 0.46 -8.82 -16.66
CA PHE A 128 0.39 -10.05 -17.46
C PHE A 128 -0.99 -10.73 -17.47
N GLY A 129 -1.96 -10.19 -16.73
CA GLY A 129 -3.34 -10.65 -16.69
C GLY A 129 -4.27 -9.94 -17.66
#